data_AF-A0A0F9JXI5-F1
#
_entry.id   AF-A0A0F9JXI5-F1
#
_cell.length_a   1.000
_cell.length_b   1.000
_cell.length_c   1.000
_cell.angle_alpha   90.00
_cell.angle_beta   90.00
_cell.angle_gamma   90.00
#
_symmetry.space_group_name_H-M   'P 1'
#
loop_
_entity.id
_entity.type
_entity.pdbx_description
1 polymer ?
#
loop_
_entity_poly.entity_id
_entity_poly.type
_entity_poly.pdbx_seq_one_letter_code
_entity_poly.pdbx_strand_id
1 'polypeptide(L)'
;MVEKIEKRFLFIPIQKTSKGYRGILSSDAVDRDNERISKHLLYKWSLSGHLPILADHDNSIDSYLGVWEGKNYNEVDGVAALEVAPKFFSDKANPKAGRVKAMLDEGMPVGLSIGAIPKSSRDIKIDGKTYTEWTEAELLEGSFTPVPSNRVTFANLAKKFNFDNHMKPTEEKKMTPEEIKKEGLKPDTKPTEPTPAPAADEPAKDGNDGDAPAEPDKPAEPAAPEDPKSDNGDGKPDGDGDDKGDAPADGAPAEEKKYSAKEVKALVQSEVAKAIKAVSVYTAKVEEPQSSPVGKDVSLGDIFAERAKQNLAGMGMA
;
A
#
# COMPACT_ATOMS: atom_id res chain seq x y z
N MET A 1 -29.13 28.37 18.38
CA MET A 1 -29.04 27.01 17.79
C MET A 1 -27.82 26.35 18.38
N VAL A 2 -27.99 25.32 19.21
CA VAL A 2 -26.86 24.52 19.70
C VAL A 2 -26.58 23.51 18.59
N GLU A 3 -25.43 23.65 17.92
CA GLU A 3 -24.91 22.62 17.01
C GLU A 3 -24.91 21.29 17.75
N LYS A 4 -25.67 20.33 17.23
CA LYS A 4 -25.64 18.95 17.73
C LYS A 4 -24.23 18.44 17.48
N ILE A 5 -23.42 18.33 18.53
CA ILE A 5 -22.09 17.73 18.44
C ILE A 5 -22.31 16.26 18.08
N GLU A 6 -22.13 15.93 16.80
CA GLU A 6 -22.12 14.55 16.36
C GLU A 6 -20.96 13.85 17.05
N LYS A 7 -21.27 12.85 17.86
CA LYS A 7 -20.27 11.98 18.47
C LYS A 7 -19.48 11.29 17.36
N ARG A 8 -18.22 11.70 17.18
CA ARG A 8 -17.31 11.09 16.19
C ARG A 8 -16.65 9.87 16.82
N PHE A 9 -16.89 8.71 16.25
CA PHE A 9 -16.17 7.50 16.63
C PHE A 9 -14.74 7.59 16.10
N LEU A 10 -13.75 7.53 17.00
CA LEU A 10 -12.36 7.33 16.63
C LEU A 10 -12.21 5.88 16.17
N PHE A 11 -12.52 5.62 14.90
CA PHE A 11 -12.60 4.24 14.42
C PHE A 11 -11.23 3.65 14.10
N ILE A 12 -11.07 2.35 14.40
CA ILE A 12 -9.87 1.54 14.19
C ILE A 12 -10.03 0.80 12.84
N PRO A 13 -9.22 1.08 11.81
CA PRO A 13 -9.26 0.40 10.51
C PRO A 13 -8.93 -1.11 10.56
N ILE A 14 -8.69 -1.67 11.74
CA ILE A 14 -8.40 -3.08 12.00
C ILE A 14 -9.26 -3.59 13.16
N GLN A 15 -9.87 -4.76 12.98
CA GLN A 15 -10.76 -5.41 13.94
C GLN A 15 -10.28 -6.83 14.24
N LYS A 16 -10.36 -7.20 15.51
CA LYS A 16 -10.15 -8.58 15.96
C LYS A 16 -11.39 -9.43 15.65
N THR A 17 -11.16 -10.58 15.05
CA THR A 17 -12.15 -11.60 14.69
C THR A 17 -11.81 -12.92 15.37
N SER A 18 -12.68 -13.92 15.26
CA SER A 18 -12.38 -15.28 15.74
C SER A 18 -11.20 -15.96 15.02
N LYS A 19 -10.83 -15.47 13.83
CA LYS A 19 -9.76 -16.05 12.99
C LYS A 19 -8.45 -15.25 13.02
N GLY A 20 -8.37 -14.17 13.80
CA GLY A 20 -7.25 -13.23 13.79
C GLY A 20 -7.74 -11.81 13.55
N TYR A 21 -7.01 -11.00 12.79
CA TYR A 21 -7.40 -9.62 12.50
C TYR A 21 -7.83 -9.46 11.05
N ARG A 22 -8.79 -8.55 10.81
CA ARG A 22 -9.14 -8.04 9.48
C ARG A 22 -9.05 -6.53 9.49
N GLY A 23 -8.63 -5.91 8.40
CA GLY A 23 -8.60 -4.46 8.26
C GLY A 23 -8.94 -4.01 6.86
N ILE A 24 -9.28 -2.72 6.73
CA ILE A 24 -9.44 -2.05 5.44
C ILE A 24 -8.22 -1.19 5.21
N LEU A 25 -7.40 -1.59 4.22
CA LEU A 25 -6.15 -0.90 3.92
C LEU A 25 -6.38 0.36 3.06
N SER A 26 -7.29 0.27 2.11
CA SER A 26 -7.67 1.39 1.23
C SER A 26 -9.11 1.23 0.72
N SER A 27 -9.70 2.30 0.19
CA SER A 27 -11.07 2.32 -0.35
C SER A 27 -11.20 3.32 -1.49
N ASP A 28 -12.33 3.25 -2.20
CA ASP A 28 -12.66 4.21 -3.25
C ASP A 28 -13.36 5.47 -2.71
N ALA A 29 -13.48 5.62 -1.40
CA ALA A 29 -14.01 6.84 -0.82
C ALA A 29 -12.93 7.94 -0.73
N VAL A 30 -13.37 9.19 -0.88
CA VAL A 30 -12.51 10.38 -0.81
C VAL A 30 -11.84 10.47 0.56
N ASP A 31 -10.54 10.73 0.59
CA ASP A 31 -9.76 10.92 1.80
C ASP A 31 -9.64 12.39 2.24
N ARG A 32 -8.87 12.64 3.30
CA ARG A 32 -8.69 13.99 3.85
C ARG A 32 -7.95 14.93 2.88
N ASP A 33 -7.18 14.37 1.97
CA ASP A 33 -6.31 15.08 1.04
C ASP A 33 -7.06 15.37 -0.28
N ASN A 34 -8.37 15.09 -0.32
CA ASN A 34 -9.26 15.18 -1.49
C ASN A 34 -8.85 14.22 -2.62
N GLU A 35 -8.23 13.11 -2.24
CA GLU A 35 -7.84 12.04 -3.15
C GLU A 35 -8.74 10.82 -2.96
N ARG A 36 -8.83 9.96 -3.96
CA ARG A 36 -9.42 8.61 -3.83
C ARG A 36 -8.73 7.62 -4.75
N ILE A 37 -8.88 6.35 -4.44
CA ILE A 37 -8.39 5.26 -5.30
C ILE A 37 -9.52 4.78 -6.20
N SER A 38 -9.26 4.59 -7.49
CA SER A 38 -10.27 4.02 -8.38
C SER A 38 -10.58 2.55 -8.02
N LYS A 39 -11.84 2.12 -8.24
CA LYS A 39 -12.25 0.71 -8.00
C LYS A 39 -11.37 -0.29 -8.77
N HIS A 40 -11.01 0.06 -10.00
CA HIS A 40 -10.13 -0.77 -10.83
C HIS A 40 -8.73 -0.92 -10.22
N LEU A 41 -8.17 0.15 -9.66
CA LEU A 41 -6.88 0.11 -8.99
C LEU A 41 -6.92 -0.74 -7.71
N LEU A 42 -7.98 -0.62 -6.89
CA LEU A 42 -8.18 -1.49 -5.73
C LEU A 42 -8.26 -2.97 -6.13
N TYR A 43 -8.99 -3.28 -7.20
CA TYR A 43 -9.06 -4.64 -7.74
C TYR A 43 -7.67 -5.12 -8.18
N LYS A 44 -6.89 -4.30 -8.91
CA LYS A 44 -5.50 -4.63 -9.28
C LYS A 44 -4.63 -4.92 -8.04
N TRP A 45 -4.73 -4.12 -6.99
CA TRP A 45 -3.98 -4.35 -5.75
C TRP A 45 -4.40 -5.62 -5.02
N SER A 46 -5.66 -6.05 -5.13
CA SER A 46 -6.11 -7.34 -4.59
C SER A 46 -5.39 -8.53 -5.23
N LEU A 47 -5.01 -8.39 -6.52
CA LEU A 47 -4.29 -9.42 -7.27
C LEU A 47 -2.77 -9.38 -7.10
N SER A 48 -2.22 -8.38 -6.39
CA SER A 48 -0.77 -8.25 -6.25
C SER A 48 -0.17 -9.31 -5.33
N GLY A 49 1.16 -9.47 -5.39
CA GLY A 49 1.91 -10.43 -4.59
C GLY A 49 2.02 -10.03 -3.11
N HIS A 50 3.12 -10.38 -2.46
CA HIS A 50 3.34 -10.06 -1.05
C HIS A 50 3.30 -8.53 -0.83
N LEU A 51 2.59 -8.10 0.22
CA LEU A 51 2.53 -6.70 0.61
C LEU A 51 3.10 -6.56 2.03
N PRO A 52 4.22 -5.86 2.22
CA PRO A 52 4.85 -5.74 3.52
C PRO A 52 4.02 -4.91 4.49
N ILE A 53 4.10 -5.28 5.77
CA ILE A 53 3.60 -4.49 6.89
C ILE A 53 4.78 -3.69 7.45
N LEU A 54 4.71 -2.36 7.42
CA LEU A 54 5.69 -1.52 8.09
C LEU A 54 5.11 -0.86 9.36
N ALA A 55 6.00 -0.39 10.22
CA ALA A 55 5.67 0.56 11.28
C ALA A 55 5.99 1.97 10.78
N ASP A 56 5.02 2.88 10.85
CA ASP A 56 5.24 4.32 10.62
C ASP A 56 5.86 4.69 9.27
N HIS A 57 5.64 3.88 8.21
CA HIS A 57 6.29 4.03 6.91
C HIS A 57 7.83 3.99 6.96
N ASP A 58 8.41 3.54 8.07
CA ASP A 58 9.85 3.48 8.26
C ASP A 58 10.43 2.33 7.42
N ASN A 59 11.25 2.68 6.44
CA ASN A 59 11.87 1.75 5.52
C ASN A 59 13.15 1.13 6.12
N SER A 60 13.00 0.49 7.28
CA SER A 60 14.03 -0.26 7.97
C SER A 60 13.58 -1.70 8.19
N ILE A 61 14.53 -2.64 8.24
CA ILE A 61 14.23 -4.06 8.46
C ILE A 61 13.56 -4.29 9.82
N ASP A 62 13.91 -3.49 10.83
CA ASP A 62 13.31 -3.56 12.17
C ASP A 62 11.85 -3.11 12.16
N SER A 63 11.49 -2.19 11.26
CA SER A 63 10.12 -1.74 11.03
C SER A 63 9.31 -2.67 10.14
N TYR A 64 9.92 -3.70 9.54
CA TYR A 64 9.19 -4.72 8.78
C TYR A 64 8.54 -5.74 9.73
N LEU A 65 7.24 -5.56 9.97
CA LEU A 65 6.50 -6.27 11.03
C LEU A 65 5.92 -7.62 10.57
N GLY A 66 5.85 -7.86 9.27
CA GLY A 66 5.18 -9.04 8.70
C GLY A 66 4.60 -8.75 7.32
N VAL A 67 3.61 -9.55 6.91
CA VAL A 67 2.98 -9.41 5.58
C VAL A 67 1.47 -9.33 5.68
N TRP A 68 0.86 -8.54 4.80
CA TRP A 68 -0.59 -8.55 4.60
C TRP A 68 -0.98 -9.75 3.75
N GLU A 69 -1.83 -10.60 4.29
CA GLU A 69 -2.44 -11.75 3.62
C GLU A 69 -3.91 -11.48 3.29
N GLY A 70 -4.49 -12.32 2.42
CA GLY A 70 -5.92 -12.27 2.12
C GLY A 70 -6.40 -10.92 1.57
N LYS A 71 -5.64 -10.35 0.62
CA LYS A 71 -6.01 -9.10 -0.06
C LYS A 71 -7.26 -9.30 -0.90
N ASN A 72 -8.41 -8.94 -0.35
CA ASN A 72 -9.71 -9.13 -1.00
C ASN A 72 -10.27 -7.79 -1.46
N TYR A 73 -10.63 -7.71 -2.73
CA TYR A 73 -11.49 -6.65 -3.23
C TYR A 73 -12.92 -6.95 -2.82
N ASN A 74 -13.53 -6.05 -2.04
CA ASN A 74 -14.92 -6.17 -1.63
C ASN A 74 -15.68 -4.89 -1.97
N GLU A 75 -16.91 -5.04 -2.46
CA GLU A 75 -17.80 -3.93 -2.77
C GLU A 75 -19.12 -4.08 -2.02
N VAL A 76 -19.48 -3.06 -1.24
CA VAL A 76 -20.69 -3.03 -0.42
C VAL A 76 -21.38 -1.68 -0.61
N ASP A 77 -22.65 -1.70 -1.00
CA ASP A 77 -23.46 -0.49 -1.27
C ASP A 77 -22.74 0.51 -2.20
N GLY A 78 -22.12 -0.01 -3.27
CA GLY A 78 -21.40 0.76 -4.27
C GLY A 78 -20.05 1.34 -3.82
N VAL A 79 -19.59 1.03 -2.61
CA VAL A 79 -18.28 1.43 -2.09
C VAL A 79 -17.34 0.24 -2.12
N ALA A 80 -16.18 0.42 -2.74
CA ALA A 80 -15.16 -0.60 -2.88
C ALA A 80 -14.04 -0.42 -1.85
N ALA A 81 -13.53 -1.53 -1.33
CA ALA A 81 -12.45 -1.55 -0.36
C ALA A 81 -11.48 -2.70 -0.60
N LEU A 82 -10.23 -2.49 -0.20
CA LEU A 82 -9.20 -3.52 -0.11
C LEU A 82 -9.13 -4.02 1.33
N GLU A 83 -9.75 -5.17 1.58
CA GLU A 83 -9.67 -5.87 2.87
C GLU A 83 -8.41 -6.72 2.95
N VAL A 84 -7.78 -6.74 4.13
CA VAL A 84 -6.53 -7.46 4.39
C VAL A 84 -6.53 -8.09 5.77
N ALA A 85 -5.68 -9.10 5.99
CA ALA A 85 -5.41 -9.68 7.29
C ALA A 85 -3.89 -9.64 7.56
N PRO A 86 -3.43 -9.14 8.72
CA PRO A 86 -2.00 -9.11 9.01
C PRO A 86 -1.51 -10.49 9.46
N LYS A 87 -0.34 -10.88 8.95
CA LYS A 87 0.48 -11.96 9.49
C LYS A 87 1.77 -11.38 10.02
N PHE A 88 1.81 -11.19 11.33
CA PHE A 88 2.99 -10.70 12.03
C PHE A 88 4.11 -11.74 12.04
N PHE A 89 5.35 -11.27 12.00
CA PHE A 89 6.49 -12.09 12.37
C PHE A 89 6.40 -12.50 13.85
N SER A 90 6.99 -13.65 14.18
CA SER A 90 7.11 -14.07 15.58
C SER A 90 7.98 -13.11 16.38
N ASP A 91 7.76 -13.00 17.69
CA ASP A 91 8.54 -12.15 18.59
C ASP A 91 10.05 -12.44 18.54
N LYS A 92 10.43 -13.70 18.27
CA LYS A 92 11.83 -14.10 18.09
C LYS A 92 12.46 -13.52 16.82
N ALA A 93 11.67 -13.38 15.75
CA ALA A 93 12.12 -12.84 14.47
C ALA A 93 12.09 -11.32 14.45
N ASN A 94 11.03 -10.72 15.00
CA ASN A 94 10.93 -9.26 15.17
C ASN A 94 10.13 -8.92 16.45
N PRO A 95 10.79 -8.52 17.55
CA PRO A 95 10.11 -8.11 18.79
C PRO A 95 9.18 -6.91 18.63
N LYS A 96 9.42 -6.03 17.63
CA LYS A 96 8.55 -4.87 17.35
C LYS A 96 7.19 -5.33 16.82
N ALA A 97 7.16 -6.37 15.98
CA ALA A 97 5.92 -6.99 15.50
C ALA A 97 5.08 -7.54 16.66
N GLY A 98 5.72 -8.24 17.60
CA GLY A 98 5.10 -8.73 18.83
C GLY A 98 4.44 -7.63 19.66
N ARG A 99 5.14 -6.50 19.84
CA ARG A 99 4.60 -5.34 20.56
C ARG A 99 3.37 -4.74 19.86
N VAL A 100 3.42 -4.54 18.55
CA VAL A 100 2.27 -4.01 17.79
C VAL A 100 1.08 -4.95 17.87
N LYS A 101 1.32 -6.26 17.76
CA LYS A 101 0.28 -7.28 17.95
C LYS A 101 -0.30 -7.24 19.37
N ALA A 102 0.53 -7.11 20.41
CA ALA A 102 0.07 -6.99 21.79
C ALA A 102 -0.80 -5.74 22.01
N MET A 103 -0.39 -4.59 21.45
CA MET A 103 -1.20 -3.37 21.47
C MET A 103 -2.58 -3.59 20.82
N LEU A 104 -2.62 -4.26 19.66
CA LEU A 104 -3.87 -4.64 19.01
C LEU A 104 -4.72 -5.60 19.85
N ASP A 105 -4.08 -6.56 20.51
CA ASP A 105 -4.75 -7.51 21.42
C ASP A 105 -5.37 -6.81 22.64
N GLU A 106 -4.72 -5.74 23.12
CA GLU A 106 -5.20 -4.85 24.19
C GLU A 106 -6.27 -3.85 23.71
N GLY A 107 -6.59 -3.83 22.40
CA GLY A 107 -7.60 -2.96 21.83
C GLY A 107 -7.12 -1.52 21.61
N MET A 108 -5.81 -1.29 21.54
CA MET A 108 -5.26 0.02 21.22
C MET A 108 -5.70 0.45 19.82
N PRO A 109 -6.18 1.71 19.66
CA PRO A 109 -6.50 2.24 18.35
C PRO A 109 -5.21 2.50 17.58
N VAL A 110 -4.95 1.68 16.58
CA VAL A 110 -3.89 1.92 15.59
C VAL A 110 -4.49 2.26 14.25
N GLY A 111 -3.89 3.21 13.56
CA GLY A 111 -4.19 3.55 12.19
C GLY A 111 -3.57 2.58 11.21
N LEU A 112 -4.18 2.53 10.02
CA LEU A 112 -3.59 1.96 8.82
C LEU A 112 -3.32 3.08 7.83
N SER A 113 -2.25 2.90 7.06
CA SER A 113 -1.82 3.81 6.02
C SER A 113 -1.19 3.00 4.88
N ILE A 114 -1.07 3.60 3.70
CA ILE A 114 -0.40 2.98 2.56
C ILE A 114 0.71 3.87 2.03
N GLY A 115 1.83 3.25 1.67
CA GLY A 115 2.86 3.80 0.82
C GLY A 115 2.62 3.32 -0.60
N ALA A 116 2.43 4.25 -1.52
CA ALA A 116 2.24 3.96 -2.94
C ALA A 116 2.88 5.03 -3.82
N ILE A 117 3.30 4.64 -5.03
CA ILE A 117 3.82 5.55 -6.05
C ILE A 117 2.74 5.77 -7.11
N PRO A 118 2.07 6.94 -7.14
CA PRO A 118 1.09 7.23 -8.17
C PRO A 118 1.76 7.30 -9.55
N LYS A 119 1.09 6.75 -10.56
CA LYS A 119 1.54 6.74 -11.96
C LYS A 119 0.59 7.53 -12.86
N SER A 120 -0.72 7.44 -12.59
CA SER A 120 -1.76 8.16 -13.32
C SER A 120 -2.91 8.54 -12.39
N SER A 121 -3.49 9.70 -12.67
CA SER A 121 -4.68 10.20 -11.98
C SER A 121 -5.61 10.92 -12.96
N ARG A 122 -6.84 11.17 -12.52
CA ARG A 122 -7.81 12.01 -13.23
C ARG A 122 -8.61 12.85 -12.25
N ASP A 123 -9.07 13.99 -12.72
CA ASP A 123 -10.04 14.80 -12.00
C ASP A 123 -11.43 14.19 -12.14
N ILE A 124 -12.14 14.07 -11.02
CA ILE A 124 -13.55 13.71 -11.01
C ILE A 124 -14.35 14.79 -10.28
N LYS A 125 -15.64 14.92 -10.62
CA LYS A 125 -16.56 15.82 -9.91
C LYS A 125 -17.56 15.03 -9.08
N ILE A 126 -17.59 15.29 -7.78
CA ILE A 126 -18.58 14.76 -6.84
C ILE A 126 -19.19 15.95 -6.13
N ASP A 127 -20.52 16.09 -6.16
CA ASP A 127 -21.26 17.19 -5.52
C ASP A 127 -20.72 18.60 -5.86
N GLY A 128 -20.32 18.78 -7.12
CA GLY A 128 -19.79 20.06 -7.64
C GLY A 128 -18.36 20.38 -7.21
N LYS A 129 -17.70 19.52 -6.42
CA LYS A 129 -16.29 19.64 -6.04
C LYS A 129 -15.43 18.72 -6.90
N THR A 130 -14.22 19.18 -7.24
CA THR A 130 -13.24 18.39 -7.97
C THR A 130 -12.35 17.62 -6.99
N TYR A 131 -12.11 16.34 -7.28
CA TYR A 131 -11.25 15.44 -6.51
C TYR A 131 -10.27 14.74 -7.43
N THR A 132 -9.10 14.38 -6.90
CA THR A 132 -8.09 13.60 -7.63
C THR A 132 -8.39 12.11 -7.43
N GLU A 133 -8.65 11.38 -8.51
CA GLU A 133 -8.76 9.92 -8.46
C GLU A 133 -7.48 9.29 -9.03
N TRP A 134 -6.79 8.49 -8.22
CA TRP A 134 -5.67 7.68 -8.69
C TRP A 134 -6.20 6.48 -9.48
N THR A 135 -5.84 6.42 -10.75
CA THR A 135 -6.26 5.37 -11.69
C THR A 135 -5.20 4.29 -11.83
N GLU A 136 -3.93 4.67 -11.66
CA GLU A 136 -2.78 3.77 -11.67
C GLU A 136 -1.78 4.17 -10.60
N ALA A 137 -1.39 3.22 -9.75
CA ALA A 137 -0.36 3.41 -8.74
C ALA A 137 0.25 2.07 -8.35
N GLU A 138 1.52 2.11 -7.97
CA GLU A 138 2.26 0.97 -7.45
C GLU A 138 2.12 0.94 -5.92
N LEU A 139 1.49 -0.11 -5.39
CA LEU A 139 1.35 -0.29 -3.93
C LEU A 139 2.64 -0.90 -3.39
N LEU A 140 3.32 -0.19 -2.50
CA LEU A 140 4.59 -0.61 -1.93
C LEU A 140 4.41 -1.33 -0.60
N GLU A 141 3.53 -0.83 0.25
CA GLU A 141 3.41 -1.28 1.64
C GLU A 141 2.02 -0.98 2.23
N GLY A 142 1.73 -1.55 3.41
CA GLY A 142 0.68 -1.06 4.29
C GLY A 142 1.17 -0.93 5.73
N SER A 143 1.13 0.28 6.28
CA SER A 143 1.74 0.61 7.56
C SER A 143 0.75 0.65 8.71
N PHE A 144 1.19 0.19 9.88
CA PHE A 144 0.59 0.58 11.15
C PHE A 144 1.11 1.96 11.57
N THR A 145 0.20 2.88 11.89
CA THR A 145 0.54 4.24 12.32
C THR A 145 -0.23 4.62 13.59
N PRO A 146 0.31 5.47 14.49
CA PRO A 146 -0.43 5.99 15.64
C PRO A 146 -1.67 6.81 15.24
N VAL A 147 -1.60 7.48 14.08
CA VAL A 147 -2.68 8.32 13.57
C VAL A 147 -3.15 7.77 12.22
N PRO A 148 -4.42 7.35 12.09
CA PRO A 148 -4.95 6.90 10.81
C PRO A 148 -4.97 8.04 9.79
N SER A 149 -4.62 7.73 8.54
CA SER A 149 -4.61 8.71 7.46
C SER A 149 -6.01 9.22 7.10
N ASN A 150 -7.06 8.42 7.29
CA ASN A 150 -8.39 8.75 6.77
C ASN A 150 -9.54 8.57 7.78
N ARG A 151 -9.51 9.34 8.87
CA ARG A 151 -10.42 9.21 10.04
C ARG A 151 -11.92 9.20 9.68
N VAL A 152 -12.36 10.10 8.81
CA VAL A 152 -13.79 10.32 8.50
C VAL A 152 -14.33 9.21 7.60
N THR A 153 -13.56 8.86 6.59
CA THR A 153 -13.94 7.87 5.58
C THR A 153 -14.00 6.47 6.17
N PHE A 154 -13.06 6.12 7.05
CA PHE A 154 -13.08 4.82 7.72
C PHE A 154 -14.27 4.61 8.65
N ALA A 155 -14.79 5.65 9.31
CA ALA A 155 -15.99 5.50 10.16
C ALA A 155 -17.25 5.12 9.36
N ASN A 156 -17.37 5.61 8.12
CA ASN A 156 -18.47 5.25 7.22
C ASN A 156 -18.27 3.88 6.59
N LEU A 157 -17.02 3.54 6.23
CA LEU A 157 -16.66 2.22 5.73
C LEU A 157 -16.90 1.13 6.78
N ALA A 158 -16.49 1.35 8.03
CA ALA A 158 -16.66 0.40 9.13
C ALA A 158 -18.09 -0.15 9.21
N LYS A 159 -19.07 0.76 9.19
CA LYS A 159 -20.49 0.42 9.26
C LYS A 159 -20.93 -0.40 8.05
N LYS A 160 -20.51 0.00 6.84
CA LYS A 160 -20.86 -0.69 5.60
C LYS A 160 -20.26 -2.10 5.54
N PHE A 161 -19.02 -2.27 5.95
CA PHE A 161 -18.29 -3.54 5.92
C PHE A 161 -18.50 -4.40 7.18
N ASN A 162 -19.48 -4.05 8.02
CA ASN A 162 -19.85 -4.76 9.24
C ASN A 162 -18.65 -4.98 10.18
N PHE A 163 -17.89 -3.91 10.44
CA PHE A 163 -16.89 -3.88 11.51
C PHE A 163 -17.60 -3.50 12.81
N ASP A 164 -17.51 -4.35 13.84
CA ASP A 164 -18.16 -4.09 15.13
C ASP A 164 -17.43 -2.96 15.86
N ASN A 165 -18.06 -1.78 15.89
CA ASN A 165 -17.57 -0.64 16.66
C ASN A 165 -17.85 -0.84 18.15
N HIS A 166 -17.03 -1.66 18.82
CA HIS A 166 -17.09 -1.77 20.28
C HIS A 166 -16.49 -0.56 21.02
N MET A 167 -15.85 0.38 20.32
CA MET A 167 -15.35 1.60 20.94
C MET A 167 -16.51 2.56 21.24
N LYS A 168 -16.64 2.92 22.52
CA LYS A 168 -17.58 3.95 22.96
C LYS A 168 -17.25 5.26 22.24
N PRO A 169 -18.25 5.97 21.70
CA PRO A 169 -18.00 7.27 21.09
C PRO A 169 -17.38 8.21 22.12
N THR A 170 -16.18 8.71 21.84
CA THR A 170 -15.57 9.77 22.63
C THR A 170 -16.38 11.03 22.39
N GLU A 171 -16.96 11.61 23.45
CA GLU A 171 -17.57 12.93 23.33
C GLU A 171 -16.45 13.93 23.06
N GLU A 172 -16.43 14.54 21.87
CA GLU A 172 -15.61 15.72 21.62
C GLU A 172 -16.07 16.81 22.58
N LYS A 173 -15.40 16.93 23.73
CA LYS A 173 -15.48 18.15 24.52
C LYS A 173 -14.88 19.26 23.66
N LYS A 174 -15.73 20.05 23.01
CA LYS A 174 -15.35 21.38 22.54
C LYS A 174 -14.90 22.15 23.79
N MET A 175 -13.60 22.22 24.05
CA MET A 175 -13.08 23.09 25.10
C MET A 175 -13.55 24.51 24.76
N THR A 176 -14.22 25.16 25.70
CA THR A 176 -14.56 26.57 25.47
C THR A 176 -13.25 27.39 25.50
N PRO A 177 -13.21 28.55 24.81
CA PRO A 177 -12.07 29.46 24.91
C PRO A 177 -11.72 29.86 26.34
N GLU A 178 -12.67 29.81 27.29
CA GLU A 178 -12.40 30.02 28.72
C GLU A 178 -11.71 28.84 29.41
N GLU A 179 -11.97 27.60 28.99
CA GLU A 179 -11.31 26.40 29.52
C GLU A 179 -9.85 26.31 29.05
N ILE A 180 -9.58 26.69 27.79
CA ILE A 180 -8.22 26.80 27.23
C ILE A 180 -7.37 27.85 28.00
N LYS A 181 -8.00 28.91 28.51
CA LYS A 181 -7.33 29.91 29.36
C LYS A 181 -7.09 29.42 30.80
N LYS A 182 -7.91 28.51 31.32
CA LYS A 182 -7.80 27.98 32.69
C LYS A 182 -6.76 26.87 32.82
N GLU A 183 -6.56 26.07 31.78
CA GLU A 183 -5.49 25.05 31.71
C GLU A 183 -4.15 25.63 31.22
N GLY A 184 -3.99 26.95 31.33
CA GLY A 184 -2.77 27.66 30.96
C GLY A 184 -1.51 26.91 31.41
N LEU A 185 -0.74 26.46 30.42
CA LEU A 185 0.71 26.41 30.52
C LEU A 185 1.14 27.68 31.27
N LYS A 186 1.75 27.50 32.44
CA LYS A 186 2.40 28.61 33.14
C LYS A 186 3.34 29.28 32.13
N PRO A 187 3.18 30.58 31.83
CA PRO A 187 4.14 31.31 31.02
C PRO A 187 5.35 31.64 31.91
N ASP A 188 6.06 30.62 32.40
CA ASP A 188 7.33 30.79 33.09
C ASP A 188 8.47 30.44 32.13
N THR A 189 8.65 31.30 31.13
CA THR A 189 9.97 31.70 30.63
C THR A 189 9.75 32.82 29.62
N LYS A 190 10.07 34.04 30.05
CA LYS A 190 10.35 35.17 29.16
C LYS A 190 11.25 34.66 28.02
N PRO A 191 11.01 34.97 26.74
CA PRO A 191 11.96 34.66 25.69
C PRO A 191 13.28 35.31 26.10
N THR A 192 14.27 34.49 26.46
CA THR A 192 15.63 34.98 26.58
C THR A 192 15.98 35.51 25.20
N GLU A 193 16.30 36.80 25.12
CA GLU A 193 16.83 37.38 23.89
C GLU A 193 17.92 36.45 23.34
N PRO A 194 17.96 36.20 22.02
CA PRO A 194 19.03 35.42 21.44
C PRO A 194 20.34 36.07 21.85
N THR A 195 21.11 35.35 22.67
CA THR A 195 22.47 35.76 23.00
C THR A 195 23.21 35.87 21.68
N PRO A 196 23.77 37.04 21.32
CA PRO A 196 24.56 37.16 20.11
C PRO A 196 25.67 36.10 20.17
N ALA A 197 25.82 35.35 19.07
CA ALA A 197 26.88 34.38 18.93
C ALA A 197 28.22 35.04 19.34
N PRO A 198 29.04 34.39 20.18
CA PRO A 198 30.37 34.90 20.47
C PRO A 198 31.11 35.08 19.15
N ALA A 199 31.61 36.29 18.94
CA ALA A 199 32.52 36.59 17.84
C ALA A 199 33.64 35.56 17.88
N ALA A 200 33.84 34.88 16.75
CA ALA A 200 34.95 33.96 16.60
C ALA A 200 36.23 34.75 16.84
N ASP A 201 36.95 34.37 17.90
CA ASP A 201 38.31 34.82 18.18
C ASP A 201 39.17 34.57 16.94
N GLU A 202 39.92 35.61 16.58
CA GLU A 202 41.01 35.55 15.62
C GLU A 202 41.98 34.42 15.99
N PRO A 203 42.28 33.46 15.10
CA PRO A 203 43.54 32.76 15.16
C PRO A 203 44.62 33.66 14.56
N ALA A 204 45.66 33.81 15.36
CA ALA A 204 46.87 34.56 15.10
C ALA A 204 47.48 34.30 13.71
N LYS A 205 48.10 35.38 13.21
CA LYS A 205 49.12 35.35 12.16
C LYS A 205 50.13 34.24 12.41
N ASP A 206 50.20 33.28 11.51
CA ASP A 206 51.48 32.68 11.13
C ASP A 206 51.57 32.75 9.60
N GLY A 207 52.68 33.33 9.14
CA GLY A 207 52.92 33.60 7.74
C GLY A 207 53.15 32.31 6.97
N ASN A 208 52.57 32.24 5.78
CA ASN A 208 53.12 31.41 4.73
C ASN A 208 52.99 32.16 3.40
N ASP A 209 54.12 32.27 2.73
CA ASP A 209 54.34 32.99 1.49
C ASP A 209 53.62 32.32 0.30
N GLY A 210 53.19 33.18 -0.63
CA GLY A 210 53.03 32.98 -2.07
C GLY A 210 52.59 31.61 -2.61
N ASP A 211 51.38 31.56 -3.16
CA ASP A 211 51.23 31.35 -4.62
C ASP A 211 49.77 31.57 -5.05
N ALA A 212 49.60 32.20 -6.20
CA ALA A 212 48.30 32.57 -6.76
C ALA A 212 47.56 31.33 -7.32
N PRO A 213 46.26 31.14 -7.06
CA PRO A 213 45.47 30.18 -7.82
C PRO A 213 44.96 30.82 -9.11
N ALA A 214 45.40 30.25 -10.23
CA ALA A 214 44.87 30.46 -11.56
C ALA A 214 43.39 30.03 -11.67
N GLU A 215 42.71 30.60 -12.66
CA GLU A 215 41.32 30.37 -13.01
C GLU A 215 40.96 28.87 -13.18
N PRO A 216 39.76 28.43 -12.78
CA PRO A 216 39.30 27.08 -13.06
C PRO A 216 38.89 26.94 -14.54
N ASP A 217 39.59 26.06 -15.25
CA ASP A 217 39.29 25.60 -16.59
C ASP A 217 37.89 24.93 -16.68
N LYS A 218 37.24 25.18 -17.81
CA LYS A 218 36.00 24.52 -18.27
C LYS A 218 36.13 22.99 -18.23
N PRO A 219 35.10 22.24 -17.77
CA PRO A 219 35.03 20.82 -18.01
C PRO A 219 34.81 20.53 -19.49
N ALA A 220 35.68 19.69 -20.06
CA ALA A 220 35.55 19.12 -21.40
C ALA A 220 34.42 18.08 -21.45
N GLU A 221 33.80 17.97 -22.64
CA GLU A 221 32.82 16.95 -23.02
C GLU A 221 33.31 15.52 -22.73
N PRO A 222 32.46 14.63 -22.21
CA PRO A 222 32.79 13.21 -22.13
C PRO A 222 32.73 12.58 -23.53
N ALA A 223 33.85 11.97 -23.92
CA ALA A 223 33.98 11.13 -25.10
C ALA A 223 33.09 9.87 -25.01
N ALA A 224 32.64 9.43 -26.18
CA ALA A 224 31.83 8.24 -26.39
C ALA A 224 32.52 6.96 -25.88
N PRO A 225 31.77 5.98 -25.36
CA PRO A 225 32.35 4.70 -24.94
C PRO A 225 32.77 3.87 -26.16
N GLU A 226 34.04 3.44 -26.16
CA GLU A 226 34.57 2.42 -27.07
C GLU A 226 34.09 1.02 -26.66
N ASP A 227 33.83 0.20 -27.67
CA ASP A 227 33.40 -1.20 -27.55
C ASP A 227 34.39 -2.07 -26.77
N PRO A 228 33.94 -2.94 -25.85
CA PRO A 228 34.80 -3.90 -25.20
C PRO A 228 35.15 -5.05 -26.17
N LYS A 229 36.45 -5.17 -26.45
CA LYS A 229 37.07 -6.34 -27.08
C LYS A 229 36.82 -7.59 -26.21
N SER A 230 36.28 -8.63 -26.83
CA SER A 230 36.22 -9.99 -26.31
C SER A 230 37.62 -10.59 -26.25
N ASP A 231 38.11 -10.86 -25.03
CA ASP A 231 39.30 -11.68 -24.82
C ASP A 231 38.86 -13.07 -24.33
N ASN A 232 39.15 -14.08 -25.14
CA ASN A 232 38.89 -15.49 -24.85
C ASN A 232 40.02 -16.02 -23.97
N GLY A 233 39.78 -16.10 -22.67
CA GLY A 233 40.65 -16.78 -21.72
C GLY A 233 40.22 -18.22 -21.48
N ASP A 234 40.91 -19.18 -22.12
CA ASP A 234 40.89 -20.60 -21.77
C ASP A 234 41.50 -20.81 -20.38
N GLY A 235 40.64 -20.89 -19.36
CA GLY A 235 41.02 -21.21 -17.99
C GLY A 235 40.51 -22.59 -17.57
N LYS A 236 41.38 -23.59 -17.62
CA LYS A 236 41.19 -24.92 -17.02
C LYS A 236 41.53 -24.84 -15.51
N PRO A 237 40.65 -25.31 -14.60
CA PRO A 237 41.07 -25.66 -13.25
C PRO A 237 41.05 -27.19 -13.07
N ASP A 238 42.26 -27.77 -13.00
CA ASP A 238 42.49 -29.02 -12.28
C ASP A 238 42.51 -28.68 -10.78
N GLY A 239 41.75 -29.39 -9.96
CA GLY A 239 41.68 -29.12 -8.52
C GLY A 239 40.86 -30.14 -7.77
N ASP A 240 41.44 -31.32 -7.57
CA ASP A 240 41.00 -32.34 -6.62
C ASP A 240 40.93 -31.75 -5.20
N GLY A 241 39.80 -31.95 -4.54
CA GLY A 241 39.57 -31.54 -3.16
C GLY A 241 38.48 -32.40 -2.54
N ASP A 242 38.88 -33.56 -2.03
CA ASP A 242 38.09 -34.41 -1.16
C ASP A 242 37.73 -33.66 0.13
N ASP A 243 36.47 -33.25 0.28
CA ASP A 243 35.90 -32.96 1.61
C ASP A 243 34.52 -33.59 1.75
N LYS A 244 34.42 -34.50 2.72
CA LYS A 244 33.24 -35.30 3.06
C LYS A 244 32.45 -34.57 4.14
N GLY A 245 31.48 -33.77 3.72
CA GLY A 245 30.44 -33.23 4.59
C GLY A 245 29.13 -34.00 4.39
N ASP A 246 28.74 -34.80 5.38
CA ASP A 246 27.48 -35.55 5.42
C ASP A 246 26.26 -34.62 5.32
N ALA A 247 25.56 -34.67 4.18
CA ALA A 247 24.26 -34.06 3.98
C ALA A 247 23.15 -35.10 4.25
N PRO A 248 22.03 -34.72 4.91
CA PRO A 248 20.95 -35.65 5.19
C PRO A 248 20.24 -36.08 3.90
N ALA A 249 20.33 -37.38 3.61
CA ALA A 249 19.51 -38.06 2.63
C ALA A 249 18.07 -38.16 3.15
N ASP A 250 17.12 -37.54 2.42
CA ASP A 250 15.79 -38.09 2.13
C ASP A 250 14.92 -36.99 1.50
N GLY A 251 15.15 -36.76 0.21
CA GLY A 251 14.26 -36.01 -0.67
C GLY A 251 14.29 -36.67 -2.03
N ALA A 252 13.42 -37.64 -2.25
CA ALA A 252 13.26 -38.25 -3.57
C ALA A 252 12.96 -37.12 -4.58
N PRO A 253 13.70 -37.05 -5.71
CA PRO A 253 13.47 -36.02 -6.70
C PRO A 253 12.03 -36.16 -7.21
N ALA A 254 11.25 -35.09 -7.11
CA ALA A 254 9.91 -35.05 -7.67
C ALA A 254 10.02 -35.28 -9.18
N GLU A 255 9.44 -36.38 -9.67
CA GLU A 255 9.35 -36.64 -11.11
C GLU A 255 8.63 -35.47 -11.79
N GLU A 256 9.36 -34.70 -12.60
CA GLU A 256 8.79 -33.72 -13.50
C GLU A 256 7.89 -34.44 -14.51
N LYS A 257 6.58 -34.41 -14.27
CA LYS A 257 5.60 -34.83 -15.26
C LYS A 257 5.65 -33.86 -16.44
N LYS A 258 6.26 -34.33 -17.54
CA LYS A 258 6.22 -33.64 -18.84
C LYS A 258 4.82 -33.79 -19.43
N TYR A 259 4.06 -32.72 -19.45
CA TYR A 259 2.79 -32.66 -20.15
C TYR A 259 3.02 -32.42 -21.64
N SER A 260 2.28 -33.13 -22.49
CA SER A 260 2.24 -32.84 -23.92
C SER A 260 1.55 -31.50 -24.18
N ALA A 261 1.87 -30.85 -25.29
CA ALA A 261 1.21 -29.60 -25.71
C ALA A 261 -0.32 -29.75 -25.80
N LYS A 262 -0.82 -30.97 -26.09
CA LYS A 262 -2.25 -31.29 -26.12
C LYS A 262 -2.88 -31.26 -24.72
N GLU A 263 -2.19 -31.78 -23.71
CA GLU A 263 -2.64 -31.78 -22.32
C GLU A 263 -2.64 -30.37 -21.74
N VAL A 264 -1.60 -29.58 -22.03
CA VAL A 264 -1.55 -28.16 -21.64
C VAL A 264 -2.71 -27.39 -22.26
N LYS A 265 -2.99 -27.59 -23.55
CA LYS A 265 -4.12 -26.94 -24.23
C LYS A 265 -5.47 -27.33 -23.61
N ALA A 266 -5.66 -28.61 -23.28
CA ALA A 266 -6.89 -29.09 -22.64
C ALA A 266 -7.07 -28.51 -21.23
N LEU A 267 -5.98 -28.41 -20.45
CA LEU A 267 -5.99 -27.83 -19.10
C LEU A 267 -6.41 -26.35 -19.16
N VAL A 268 -5.78 -25.57 -20.04
CA VAL A 268 -6.08 -24.15 -20.25
C VAL A 268 -7.53 -23.94 -20.68
N GLN A 269 -8.02 -24.73 -21.65
CA GLN A 269 -9.42 -24.65 -22.10
C GLN A 269 -10.40 -24.97 -20.95
N SER A 270 -10.07 -25.93 -20.08
CA SER A 270 -10.91 -26.27 -18.93
C SER A 270 -10.99 -25.14 -17.90
N GLU A 271 -9.88 -24.47 -17.63
CA GLU A 271 -9.82 -23.34 -16.69
C GLU A 271 -10.54 -22.10 -17.24
N VAL A 272 -10.38 -21.82 -18.54
CA VAL A 272 -11.14 -20.75 -19.22
C VAL A 272 -12.65 -21.03 -19.16
N ALA A 273 -13.08 -22.27 -19.40
CA ALA A 273 -14.49 -22.64 -19.31
C ALA A 273 -15.05 -22.48 -17.88
N LYS A 274 -14.26 -22.83 -16.84
CA LYS A 274 -14.62 -22.58 -15.43
C LYS A 274 -14.76 -21.09 -15.13
N ALA A 275 -13.83 -20.26 -15.61
CA ALA A 275 -13.87 -18.82 -15.43
C ALA A 275 -15.09 -18.19 -16.09
N ILE A 276 -15.41 -18.56 -17.35
CA ILE A 276 -16.60 -18.09 -18.06
C ILE A 276 -17.88 -18.47 -17.29
N LYS A 277 -17.97 -19.71 -16.80
CA LYS A 277 -19.13 -20.17 -16.02
C LYS A 277 -19.27 -19.41 -14.69
N ALA A 278 -18.17 -19.10 -14.01
CA ALA A 278 -18.19 -18.32 -12.78
C ALA A 278 -18.70 -16.89 -13.03
N VAL A 279 -18.27 -16.25 -14.12
CA VAL A 279 -18.76 -14.93 -14.53
C VAL A 279 -20.24 -14.97 -14.90
N SER A 280 -20.72 -15.99 -15.63
CA SER A 280 -22.13 -16.09 -16.04
C SER A 280 -23.08 -16.30 -14.85
N VAL A 281 -22.65 -17.03 -13.82
CA VAL A 281 -23.43 -17.19 -12.56
C VAL A 281 -23.50 -15.87 -11.80
N TYR A 282 -22.44 -15.05 -11.89
CA TYR A 282 -22.41 -13.75 -11.25
C TYR A 282 -23.33 -12.74 -11.95
N THR A 283 -23.33 -12.70 -13.28
CA THR A 283 -24.22 -11.80 -14.05
C THR A 283 -25.70 -12.18 -13.91
N ALA A 284 -26.03 -13.47 -13.84
CA ALA A 284 -27.41 -13.93 -13.64
C ALA A 284 -27.99 -13.56 -12.25
N LYS A 285 -27.15 -13.20 -11.27
CA LYS A 285 -27.61 -12.75 -9.94
C LYS A 285 -27.81 -11.22 -9.84
N VAL A 286 -27.44 -10.46 -10.86
CA VAL A 286 -27.47 -8.98 -10.85
C VAL A 286 -28.70 -8.43 -11.59
N GLU A 287 -29.51 -9.28 -12.24
CA GLU A 287 -30.75 -8.87 -12.89
C GLU A 287 -31.99 -8.97 -11.96
N GLU A 288 -32.09 -8.03 -11.03
CA GLU A 288 -33.39 -7.44 -10.69
C GLU A 288 -33.24 -5.91 -10.53
N PRO A 289 -33.32 -5.12 -11.61
CA PRO A 289 -33.54 -3.70 -11.49
C PRO A 289 -35.04 -3.40 -11.48
N GLN A 290 -35.48 -2.69 -10.43
CA GLN A 290 -36.74 -1.96 -10.47
C GLN A 290 -36.72 -0.97 -11.64
N SER A 291 -37.76 -1.04 -12.45
CA SER A 291 -37.95 -0.26 -13.67
C SER A 291 -37.86 1.25 -13.44
N SER A 292 -37.06 1.94 -14.25
CA SER A 292 -37.32 3.31 -14.69
C SER A 292 -36.78 3.47 -16.11
N PRO A 293 -37.54 4.08 -17.05
CA PRO A 293 -37.13 4.13 -18.44
C PRO A 293 -36.29 5.40 -18.69
N VAL A 294 -35.25 5.27 -19.51
CA VAL A 294 -34.89 6.12 -20.67
C VAL A 294 -33.37 6.04 -20.91
N GLY A 295 -33.01 5.41 -22.02
CA GLY A 295 -31.64 5.33 -22.54
C GLY A 295 -31.38 3.93 -23.11
N LYS A 296 -30.79 3.82 -24.30
CA LYS A 296 -30.34 2.52 -24.82
C LYS A 296 -29.13 2.09 -23.99
N ASP A 297 -29.38 1.34 -22.93
CA ASP A 297 -28.34 0.74 -22.10
C ASP A 297 -27.61 -0.34 -22.91
N VAL A 298 -26.36 -0.05 -23.28
CA VAL A 298 -25.41 -1.10 -23.66
C VAL A 298 -25.06 -1.81 -22.37
N SER A 299 -25.41 -3.10 -22.25
CA SER A 299 -25.15 -3.82 -21.02
C SER A 299 -23.64 -3.96 -20.81
N LEU A 300 -23.18 -3.95 -19.56
CA LEU A 300 -21.78 -4.28 -19.24
C LEU A 300 -21.40 -5.66 -19.81
N GLY A 301 -22.36 -6.58 -19.90
CA GLY A 301 -22.19 -7.88 -20.57
C GLY A 301 -21.79 -7.75 -22.04
N ASP A 302 -22.42 -6.84 -22.79
CA ASP A 302 -22.10 -6.58 -24.21
C ASP A 302 -20.69 -6.01 -24.37
N ILE A 303 -20.29 -5.11 -23.48
CA ILE A 303 -18.94 -4.51 -23.47
C ILE A 303 -17.87 -5.58 -23.20
N PHE A 304 -18.11 -6.48 -22.25
CA PHE A 304 -17.18 -7.58 -21.95
C PHE A 304 -17.13 -8.62 -23.08
N ALA A 305 -18.28 -8.97 -23.67
CA ALA A 305 -18.35 -9.90 -24.78
C ALA A 305 -17.61 -9.37 -26.03
N GLU A 306 -17.73 -8.08 -26.31
CA GLU A 306 -17.08 -7.44 -27.46
C GLU A 306 -15.56 -7.33 -27.27
N ARG A 307 -15.11 -7.03 -26.04
CA ARG A 307 -13.67 -6.99 -25.71
C ARG A 307 -13.03 -8.38 -25.70
N ALA A 308 -13.77 -9.41 -25.27
CA ALA A 308 -13.31 -10.80 -25.36
C ALA A 308 -13.14 -11.26 -26.81
N LYS A 309 -14.06 -10.87 -27.71
CA LYS A 309 -13.94 -11.13 -29.16
C LYS A 309 -12.73 -10.44 -29.77
N GLN A 310 -12.46 -9.18 -29.42
CA GLN A 310 -11.28 -8.44 -29.91
C GLN A 310 -9.97 -9.08 -29.44
N ASN A 311 -9.90 -9.57 -28.20
CA ASN A 311 -8.72 -10.24 -27.68
C ASN A 311 -8.46 -11.61 -28.36
N LEU A 312 -9.52 -12.38 -28.64
CA LEU A 312 -9.40 -13.65 -29.37
C LEU A 312 -8.94 -13.43 -30.83
N ALA A 313 -9.43 -12.38 -31.48
CA ALA A 313 -8.99 -12.01 -32.83
C ALA A 313 -7.51 -11.58 -32.86
N GLY A 314 -7.03 -10.90 -31.82
CA GLY A 314 -5.63 -10.50 -31.67
C GLY A 314 -4.65 -11.65 -31.42
N MET A 315 -5.13 -12.80 -30.95
CA MET A 315 -4.31 -14.00 -30.68
C MET A 315 -4.24 -14.96 -31.89
N GLY A 316 -4.80 -14.59 -33.04
CA GLY A 316 -4.79 -15.43 -34.25
C GLY A 316 -5.57 -16.74 -34.11
N MET A 317 -6.53 -16.81 -33.18
CA MET A 317 -7.38 -17.98 -32.95
C MET A 317 -8.80 -17.75 -33.47
N ALA A 318 -8.91 -17.46 -34.77
CA ALA A 318 -10.17 -17.50 -35.52
C ALA A 318 -10.13 -18.65 -36.53
#